data_AF-A0A549ILQ6-F1
#
_entry.id   AF-A0A549ILQ6-F1
#
_cell.length_a   1.000
_cell.length_b   1.000
_cell.length_c   1.000
_cell.angle_alpha   90.00
_cell.angle_beta   90.00
_cell.angle_gamma   90.00
#
_symmetry.space_group_name_H-M   'P 1'
#
loop_
_entity.id
_entity.type
_entity.pdbx_description
1 polymer ?
#
loop_
_entity_poly.entity_id
_entity_poly.type
_entity_poly.pdbx_seq_one_letter_code
_entity_poly.pdbx_strand_id
1 'polypeptide(L)'
;WHMNESDERFIRLCNEYPRVAIGSCGDYDVKRPNLAVARMKDLIRHVIDEHGQPVTKLHGLRMLNPLIFTKLPLASADSTNVAR
;
A
#
# COMPACT_ATOMS: atom_id res chain seq x y z
N TRP A 1 -2.23 6.02 5.40
CA TRP A 1 -0.77 6.21 5.47
C TRP A 1 -0.27 6.53 4.09
N HIS A 2 0.45 7.63 3.94
CA HIS A 2 1.11 8.04 2.71
C HIS A 2 2.55 7.54 2.72
N MET A 3 3.10 7.23 1.55
CA MET A 3 4.40 6.58 1.42
C MET A 3 5.62 7.38 1.90
N ASN A 4 5.43 8.67 2.22
CA ASN A 4 6.43 9.55 2.83
C ASN A 4 6.25 9.74 4.34
N GLU A 5 5.21 9.16 4.95
CA GLU A 5 5.04 9.10 6.40
C GLU A 5 5.96 8.01 7.00
N SER A 6 6.12 8.01 8.33
CA SER A 6 7.04 7.08 9.00
C SER A 6 6.61 5.61 8.92
N ASP A 7 7.59 4.72 8.95
CA ASP A 7 7.43 3.27 8.84
C ASP A 7 6.74 2.73 10.09
N GLU A 8 7.11 3.25 11.27
CA GLU A 8 6.51 2.89 12.56
C GLU A 8 5.02 3.22 12.57
N ARG A 9 4.63 4.34 11.93
CA ARG A 9 3.22 4.70 11.81
C ARG A 9 2.46 3.70 10.96
N PHE A 10 3.03 3.25 9.84
CA PHE A 10 2.42 2.20 9.02
C PHE A 10 2.25 0.91 9.81
N ILE A 11 3.31 0.43 10.45
CA ILE A 11 3.31 -0.80 11.24
C ILE A 11 2.28 -0.71 12.37
N ARG A 12 2.24 0.41 13.09
CA ARG A 12 1.26 0.66 14.16
C ARG A 12 -0.17 0.62 13.64
N LEU A 13 -0.46 1.32 12.53
CA LEU A 13 -1.78 1.32 11.92
C LEU A 13 -2.23 -0.09 11.51
N CYS A 14 -1.31 -0.89 10.97
CA CYS A 14 -1.60 -2.25 10.56
C CYS A 14 -1.94 -3.18 11.74
N ASN A 15 -1.37 -2.94 12.91
CA ASN A 15 -1.68 -3.71 14.12
C ASN A 15 -2.92 -3.21 14.88
N GLU A 16 -3.30 -1.94 14.70
CA GLU A 16 -4.43 -1.32 15.43
C GLU A 16 -5.76 -1.37 14.67
N TYR A 17 -5.73 -1.38 13.33
CA TYR A 17 -6.94 -1.22 12.52
C TYR A 17 -7.15 -2.41 11.56
N PRO A 18 -8.40 -2.85 11.34
CA PRO A 18 -8.72 -3.97 10.45
C PRO A 18 -8.52 -3.66 8.95
N ARG A 19 -8.36 -2.37 8.61
CA ARG A 19 -8.07 -1.90 7.26
C ARG A 19 -7.23 -0.64 7.30
N VAL A 20 -6.20 -0.58 6.44
CA VAL A 20 -5.32 0.58 6.28
C VAL A 20 -5.32 1.02 4.82
N ALA A 21 -5.64 2.29 4.59
CA ALA A 21 -5.53 2.92 3.28
C ALA A 21 -4.11 3.44 3.04
N ILE A 22 -3.58 3.19 1.83
CA ILE A 22 -2.22 3.51 1.41
C ILE A 22 -2.30 4.57 0.31
N GLY A 23 -1.75 5.75 0.57
CA GLY A 23 -1.64 6.83 -0.41
C GLY A 23 -0.25 6.86 -1.05
N SER A 24 -0.18 6.79 -2.37
CA SER A 24 1.07 7.10 -3.08
C SER A 24 1.36 8.60 -3.04
N CYS A 25 2.62 8.99 -2.83
CA CYS A 25 3.02 10.40 -2.83
C CYS A 25 4.53 10.56 -3.04
N GLY A 26 4.96 11.75 -3.46
CA GLY A 26 6.38 12.10 -3.61
C GLY A 26 7.10 11.15 -4.57
N ASP A 27 8.25 10.63 -4.15
CA ASP A 27 9.05 9.69 -4.96
C ASP A 27 8.39 8.33 -5.20
N TYR A 28 7.36 8.00 -4.40
CA TYR A 28 6.61 6.75 -4.49
C TYR A 28 5.22 6.94 -5.11
N ASP A 29 5.02 7.99 -5.89
CA ASP A 29 3.78 8.23 -6.63
C ASP A 29 3.43 7.05 -7.56
N VAL A 30 2.14 6.79 -7.78
CA VAL A 30 1.65 5.73 -8.68
C VAL A 30 2.14 5.87 -10.13
N LYS A 31 2.58 7.07 -10.55
CA LYS A 31 3.27 7.31 -11.84
C LYS A 31 4.65 6.64 -11.92
N ARG A 32 5.24 6.27 -10.77
CA ARG A 32 6.51 5.54 -10.63
C ARG A 32 6.26 4.15 -10.02
N PRO A 33 5.55 3.24 -10.72
CA PRO A 33 5.00 2.02 -10.13
C PRO A 33 6.05 1.10 -9.52
N ASN A 34 7.26 1.03 -10.10
CA ASN A 34 8.33 0.18 -9.57
C ASN A 34 8.83 0.64 -8.20
N LEU A 35 8.97 1.96 -7.99
CA LEU A 35 9.39 2.51 -6.69
C LEU A 35 8.30 2.32 -5.64
N ALA A 36 7.05 2.59 -5.99
CA ALA A 36 5.90 2.38 -5.10
C ALA A 36 5.79 0.91 -4.66
N VAL A 37 5.92 -0.03 -5.60
CA VAL A 37 5.88 -1.47 -5.31
C VAL A 37 7.06 -1.91 -4.44
N ALA A 38 8.28 -1.45 -4.74
CA ALA A 38 9.46 -1.79 -3.94
C ALA A 38 9.30 -1.31 -2.49
N ARG A 39 8.85 -0.06 -2.31
CA ARG A 39 8.60 0.52 -0.98
C ARG A 39 7.53 -0.26 -0.20
N MET A 40 6.42 -0.63 -0.84
CA MET A 40 5.38 -1.41 -0.16
C MET A 40 5.85 -2.81 0.20
N LYS A 41 6.61 -3.49 -0.66
CA LYS A 41 7.14 -4.82 -0.34
C LYS A 41 8.07 -4.78 0.87
N ASP A 42 8.92 -3.76 0.95
CA ASP A 42 9.82 -3.55 2.09
C ASP A 42 9.05 -3.35 3.40
N LEU A 43 7.95 -2.60 3.39
CA LEU A 43 7.12 -2.38 4.59
C LEU A 43 6.20 -3.54 4.94
N ILE A 44 5.56 -4.16 3.95
CA ILE A 44 4.58 -5.24 4.18
C ILE A 44 5.22 -6.41 4.90
N ARG A 45 6.51 -6.72 4.65
CA ARG A 45 7.23 -7.81 5.33
C ARG A 45 7.26 -7.66 6.85
N HIS A 46 7.02 -6.46 7.39
CA HIS A 46 6.97 -6.18 8.83
C HIS A 46 5.57 -6.37 9.45
N VAL A 47 4.55 -6.65 8.63
CA VAL A 47 3.14 -6.74 9.03
C VAL A 47 2.45 -7.96 8.40
N ILE A 48 3.17 -9.08 8.27
CA ILE A 48 2.61 -10.35 7.80
C ILE A 48 2.33 -11.33 8.94
N ASP A 49 1.35 -12.21 8.75
CA ASP A 49 1.04 -13.34 9.61
C ASP A 49 1.94 -14.56 9.32
N GLU A 50 1.69 -15.66 10.03
CA GLU A 50 2.40 -16.94 9.86
C GLU A 50 2.22 -17.58 8.47
N HIS A 51 1.23 -17.14 7.69
CA HIS A 51 0.95 -17.58 6.33
C HIS A 51 1.52 -16.63 5.27
N GLY A 52 2.24 -15.59 5.68
CA GLY A 52 2.83 -14.58 4.79
C GLY A 52 1.80 -13.61 4.21
N GLN A 53 0.61 -13.48 4.79
CA GLN A 53 -0.41 -12.51 4.39
C GLN A 53 -0.38 -11.29 5.31
N PRO A 54 -0.71 -10.08 4.82
CA PRO A 54 -0.81 -8.91 5.70
C PRO A 54 -1.80 -9.13 6.84
N VAL A 55 -1.43 -8.77 8.07
CA VAL A 55 -2.28 -8.88 9.28
C VAL A 55 -3.53 -7.99 9.24
N THR A 56 -3.61 -7.08 8.26
CA THR A 56 -4.72 -6.15 8.05
C THR A 56 -5.06 -6.02 6.56
N LYS A 57 -6.29 -5.58 6.25
CA LYS A 57 -6.70 -5.33 4.86
C LYS A 57 -6.03 -4.06 4.33
N LEU A 58 -5.23 -4.20 3.28
CA LEU A 58 -4.61 -3.06 2.62
C LEU A 58 -5.49 -2.52 1.49
N HIS A 59 -5.78 -1.22 1.50
CA HIS A 59 -6.49 -0.54 0.43
C HIS A 59 -5.57 0.46 -0.29
N GLY A 60 -5.34 0.29 -1.58
CA GLY A 60 -4.45 1.18 -2.35
C GLY A 60 -5.19 2.36 -2.98
N LEU A 61 -4.89 3.58 -2.54
CA LEU A 61 -5.48 4.81 -3.08
C LEU A 61 -4.84 5.16 -4.43
N ARG A 62 -5.66 5.22 -5.48
CA ARG A 62 -5.30 5.42 -6.88
C ARG A 62 -4.36 4.34 -7.43
N MET A 63 -4.48 3.11 -6.92
CA MET A 63 -3.56 1.99 -7.20
C MET A 63 -4.09 0.92 -8.17
N LEU A 64 -5.20 1.14 -8.89
CA LEU A 64 -5.67 0.20 -9.95
C LEU A 64 -4.80 0.17 -11.24
N ASN A 65 -3.55 0.63 -11.17
CA ASN A 65 -2.56 0.38 -12.22
C ASN A 65 -2.11 -1.09 -12.16
N PRO A 66 -2.22 -1.90 -13.24
CA PRO A 66 -1.79 -3.30 -13.27
C PRO A 66 -0.34 -3.53 -12.86
N LEU A 67 0.55 -2.55 -13.07
CA LEU A 67 1.95 -2.63 -12.64
C LEU A 67 2.12 -2.54 -11.12
N ILE A 68 1.06 -2.19 -10.38
CA ILE A 68 1.00 -2.05 -8.92
C ILE A 68 0.14 -3.16 -8.31
N PHE A 69 -1.17 -3.19 -8.60
CA PHE A 69 -2.10 -4.06 -7.85
C PHE A 69 -1.88 -5.55 -8.07
N THR A 70 -1.29 -5.96 -9.21
CA THR A 70 -0.95 -7.37 -9.45
C THR A 70 0.30 -7.83 -8.68
N LYS A 71 1.05 -6.90 -8.09
CA LYS A 71 2.34 -7.14 -7.42
C LYS A 71 2.28 -6.97 -5.90
N LEU A 72 1.16 -6.50 -5.37
CA LEU A 72 0.96 -6.20 -3.96
C LEU A 72 -0.28 -6.93 -3.44
N PRO A 73 -0.29 -7.42 -2.19
CA PRO A 73 -1.43 -8.10 -1.58
C PRO A 73 -2.50 -7.10 -1.13
N LEU A 74 -3.04 -6.32 -2.07
CA LEU A 74 -4.11 -5.36 -1.79
C LEU A 74 -5.45 -6.09 -1.67
N ALA A 75 -6.18 -5.83 -0.59
CA ALA A 75 -7.56 -6.30 -0.43
C ALA A 75 -8.53 -5.54 -1.34
N SER A 76 -8.18 -4.32 -1.75
CA SER A 76 -8.94 -3.49 -2.71
C SER A 76 -8.10 -2.29 -3.15
N ALA A 77 -8.48 -1.64 -4.24
CA ALA A 77 -7.90 -0.37 -4.69
C ALA A 77 -8.94 0.41 -5.51
N ASP A 78 -8.78 1.72 -5.59
CA ASP A 78 -9.51 2.61 -6.48
C ASP A 78 -8.62 3.09 -7.66
N SER A 79 -9.26 3.60 -8.71
CA SER A 79 -8.58 4.06 -9.93
C SER A 79 -8.16 5.52 -9.83
N THR A 80 -7.22 5.93 -10.67
CA THR A 80 -6.81 7.34 -10.79
C THR A 80 -7.87 8.25 -11.42
N ASN A 81 -8.97 7.72 -11.97
CA ASN A 81 -9.82 8.46 -12.90
C ASN A 81 -11.34 8.34 -12.61
N VAL A 82 -11.86 9.27 -11.80
CA VAL A 82 -13.13 9.97 -12.08
C VAL A 82 -12.96 11.43 -11.63
N ALA A 83 -12.29 12.23 -12.44
CA ALA A 83 -12.44 13.68 -12.49
C ALA A 83 -11.94 14.13 -13.87
N ARG A 84 -12.87 14.69 -14.64
CA ARG A 84 -12.69 15.15 -16.01
C ARG A 84 -12.11 16.55 -16.03
#